data_AF-A0A7J4GUS9-F1
#
_entry.id   AF-A0A7J4GUS9-F1
#
_cell.length_a   1.000
_cell.length_b   1.000
_cell.length_c   1.000
_cell.angle_alpha   90.00
_cell.angle_beta   90.00
_cell.angle_gamma   90.00
#
_symmetry.space_group_name_H-M   'P 1'
#
loop_
_entity.id
_entity.type
_entity.pdbx_description
1 polymer ?
#
loop_
_entity_poly.entity_id
_entity_poly.type
_entity_poly.pdbx_seq_one_letter_code
_entity_poly.pdbx_strand_id
1 'polypeptide(L)'
;MIFSILEMFRNQPLILFLFTFGVACAAGGVPPIIERGRRRKIENDLPAMLEALSDSLGAGLGLQQAMMAEADRNTGVLGKLLREAMAESHSSSFDAALANFATKTRSSQVQRVMHLLATAIENDAPLKEILASLSRDYERLNDLMNLRETDLMGRSVLIMLFVSLGLPFLIAFIVGLFAPHAAGYQLDGFNKSFIYFFGAASFIAVSVGGRMLGRLRHSLWWAPIWMAISMSIYHVMVLIIGG
;
A
#
# COMPACT_ATOMS: atom_id res chain seq x y z
N MET A 1 13.29 -5.44 -22.11
CA MET A 1 14.46 -5.94 -21.36
C MET A 1 14.07 -6.89 -20.22
N ILE A 2 13.14 -6.54 -19.32
CA ILE A 2 12.71 -7.44 -18.21
C ILE A 2 12.17 -8.79 -18.72
N PHE A 3 11.31 -8.79 -19.74
CA PHE A 3 10.76 -10.01 -20.35
C PHE A 3 11.86 -10.94 -20.92
N SER A 4 12.88 -10.38 -21.57
CA SER A 4 14.00 -11.14 -22.15
C SER A 4 14.93 -11.73 -21.09
N ILE A 5 15.08 -11.05 -19.95
CA ILE A 5 15.89 -11.54 -18.82
C ILE A 5 15.18 -12.69 -18.09
N LEU A 6 13.86 -12.58 -17.88
CA LEU A 6 13.05 -13.67 -17.32
C LEU A 6 13.08 -14.91 -18.22
N GLU A 7 13.17 -14.73 -19.53
CA GLU A 7 13.28 -15.84 -20.49
C GLU A 7 14.61 -16.60 -20.40
N MET A 8 15.72 -15.90 -20.11
CA MET A 8 17.05 -16.52 -20.03
C MET A 8 17.16 -17.56 -18.90
N PHE A 9 16.33 -17.44 -17.86
CA PHE A 9 16.30 -18.35 -16.71
C PHE A 9 15.13 -19.34 -16.74
N ARG A 10 14.41 -19.43 -17.87
CA ARG A 10 13.21 -20.29 -18.04
C ARG A 10 13.44 -21.76 -17.69
N ASN A 11 14.60 -22.32 -18.06
CA ASN A 11 14.89 -23.75 -17.85
C ASN A 11 15.30 -24.09 -16.40
N GLN A 12 15.46 -23.09 -15.52
CA GLN A 12 15.83 -23.29 -14.13
C GLN A 12 14.87 -22.50 -13.21
N PRO A 13 13.72 -23.09 -12.83
CA PRO A 13 12.68 -22.39 -12.08
C PRO A 13 13.23 -21.78 -10.77
N LEU A 14 14.19 -22.46 -10.13
CA LEU A 14 14.87 -21.94 -8.93
C LEU A 14 15.59 -20.60 -9.15
N ILE A 15 16.30 -20.43 -10.27
CA ILE A 15 17.02 -19.18 -10.55
C ILE A 15 16.05 -18.06 -10.95
N LEU A 16 14.99 -18.40 -11.67
CA LEU A 16 13.96 -17.44 -12.04
C LEU A 16 13.24 -16.91 -10.78
N PHE A 17 12.90 -17.79 -9.83
CA PHE A 17 12.35 -17.37 -8.54
C PHE A 17 13.34 -16.58 -7.69
N LEU A 18 14.60 -17.00 -7.57
CA LEU A 18 15.63 -16.27 -6.80
C LEU A 18 15.94 -14.90 -7.39
N PHE A 19 16.04 -14.76 -8.70
CA PHE A 19 16.28 -13.49 -9.37
C PHE A 19 15.10 -12.54 -9.18
N THR A 20 13.88 -13.05 -9.34
CA THR A 20 12.65 -12.25 -9.25
C THR A 20 12.37 -11.83 -7.80
N PHE A 21 12.63 -12.72 -6.84
CA PHE A 21 12.58 -12.41 -5.41
C PHE A 21 13.70 -11.44 -5.02
N GLY A 22 14.91 -11.63 -5.57
CA GLY A 22 16.06 -10.74 -5.39
C GLY A 22 15.78 -9.31 -5.87
N VAL A 23 15.19 -9.14 -7.05
CA VAL A 23 14.79 -7.82 -7.58
C VAL A 23 13.67 -7.20 -6.75
N ALA A 24 12.67 -7.98 -6.34
CA ALA A 24 11.56 -7.49 -5.51
C ALA A 24 12.02 -7.07 -4.08
N CYS A 25 12.98 -7.80 -3.51
CA CYS A 25 13.54 -7.51 -2.19
C CYS A 25 14.60 -6.38 -2.22
N ALA A 26 15.55 -6.41 -3.17
CA ALA A 26 16.65 -5.46 -3.23
C ALA A 26 16.21 -4.05 -3.66
N ALA A 27 15.14 -3.92 -4.44
CA ALA A 27 14.67 -2.62 -4.96
C ALA A 27 13.62 -1.92 -4.07
N GLY A 28 13.26 -2.49 -2.91
CA GLY A 28 12.52 -1.78 -1.87
C GLY A 28 11.06 -2.16 -1.68
N GLY A 29 10.67 -3.43 -1.85
CA GLY A 29 9.31 -3.90 -1.53
C GLY A 29 8.93 -3.86 -0.04
N VAL A 30 9.92 -3.94 0.87
CA VAL A 30 9.75 -4.05 2.34
C VAL A 30 9.63 -2.68 3.05
N PRO A 31 10.47 -1.67 2.78
CA PRO A 31 10.36 -0.34 3.41
C PRO A 31 8.96 0.32 3.32
N PRO A 32 8.25 0.31 2.18
CA PRO A 32 6.96 0.97 2.05
C PRO A 32 5.83 0.28 2.84
N ILE A 33 5.96 -1.02 3.16
CA ILE A 33 4.97 -1.75 3.96
C ILE A 33 5.02 -1.29 5.43
N ILE A 34 6.24 -1.21 5.98
CA ILE A 34 6.47 -0.83 7.38
C ILE A 34 6.10 0.65 7.60
N GLU A 35 6.56 1.53 6.71
CA GLU A 35 6.28 2.97 6.81
C GLU A 35 4.78 3.25 6.69
N ARG A 36 4.05 2.50 5.85
CA ARG A 36 2.59 2.62 5.71
C ARG A 36 1.86 2.17 6.98
N GLY A 37 2.24 1.04 7.57
CA GLY A 37 1.63 0.55 8.80
C GLY A 37 1.74 1.57 9.93
N ARG A 38 2.91 2.21 10.05
CA ARG A 38 3.13 3.30 11.01
C ARG A 38 2.27 4.52 10.70
N ARG A 39 2.29 5.01 9.45
CA ARG A 39 1.49 6.18 9.03
C ARG A 39 0.00 5.97 9.23
N ARG A 40 -0.50 4.77 8.98
CA ARG A 40 -1.93 4.49 9.10
C ARG A 40 -2.41 4.45 10.54
N LYS A 41 -1.58 3.95 11.47
CA LYS A 41 -1.89 4.07 12.92
C LYS A 41 -2.04 5.54 13.32
N ILE A 42 -1.10 6.37 12.88
CA ILE A 42 -1.10 7.82 13.12
C ILE A 42 -2.35 8.49 12.51
N GLU A 43 -2.70 8.16 11.27
CA GLU A 43 -3.88 8.72 10.58
C GLU A 43 -5.20 8.27 11.21
N ASN A 44 -5.26 7.04 11.73
CA ASN A 44 -6.41 6.54 12.49
C ASN A 44 -6.58 7.21 13.86
N ASP A 45 -5.46 7.58 14.52
CA ASP A 45 -5.46 8.23 15.83
C ASP A 45 -5.73 9.75 15.72
N LEU A 46 -5.62 10.33 14.53
CA LEU A 46 -5.75 11.77 14.29
C LEU A 46 -7.14 12.34 14.62
N PRO A 47 -8.27 11.76 14.16
CA PRO A 47 -9.61 12.28 14.49
C PRO A 47 -9.84 12.38 16.00
N ALA A 48 -9.50 11.33 16.75
CA ALA A 48 -9.66 11.28 18.20
C ALA A 48 -8.84 12.38 18.91
N MET A 49 -7.61 12.63 18.46
CA MET A 49 -6.80 13.75 18.97
C MET A 49 -7.46 15.11 18.69
N LEU A 50 -8.01 15.32 17.48
CA LEU A 50 -8.66 16.58 17.12
C LEU A 50 -9.96 16.81 17.91
N GLU A 51 -10.71 15.75 18.16
CA GLU A 51 -11.90 15.79 19.02
C GLU A 51 -11.54 16.16 20.46
N ALA A 52 -10.54 15.49 21.05
CA ALA A 52 -10.08 15.78 22.41
C ALA A 52 -9.55 17.22 22.57
N LEU A 53 -8.88 17.75 21.54
CA LEU A 53 -8.47 19.15 21.49
C LEU A 53 -9.68 20.08 21.38
N SER A 54 -10.65 19.78 20.52
CA SER A 54 -11.88 20.58 20.39
C SER A 54 -12.65 20.66 21.72
N ASP A 55 -12.79 19.54 22.43
CA ASP A 55 -13.44 19.47 23.74
C ASP A 55 -12.70 20.28 24.79
N SER A 56 -11.37 20.19 24.80
CA SER A 56 -10.50 20.94 25.70
C SER A 56 -10.59 22.45 25.46
N LEU A 57 -10.57 22.89 24.19
CA LEU A 57 -10.80 24.29 23.83
C LEU A 57 -12.23 24.73 24.19
N GLY A 58 -13.22 23.83 24.03
CA GLY A 58 -14.61 24.06 24.43
C GLY A 58 -14.79 24.23 25.93
N ALA A 59 -13.94 23.62 26.74
CA ALA A 59 -13.87 23.79 28.19
C ALA A 59 -13.12 25.06 28.62
N GLY A 60 -12.66 25.88 27.67
CA GLY A 60 -11.97 27.15 27.93
C GLY A 60 -10.45 27.03 28.10
N LEU A 61 -9.86 25.87 27.80
CA LEU A 61 -8.39 25.72 27.82
C LEU A 61 -7.76 26.41 26.60
N GLY A 62 -6.60 27.05 26.80
CA GLY A 62 -5.79 27.52 25.69
C GLY A 62 -5.26 26.35 24.85
N LEU A 63 -5.04 26.55 23.56
CA LEU A 63 -4.57 25.49 22.65
C LEU A 63 -3.29 24.81 23.13
N GLN A 64 -2.33 25.57 23.66
CA GLN A 64 -1.08 25.03 24.21
C GLN A 64 -1.34 24.08 25.39
N GLN A 65 -2.25 24.46 26.29
CA GLN A 65 -2.63 23.65 27.45
C GLN A 65 -3.43 22.41 27.04
N ALA A 66 -4.33 22.56 26.07
CA ALA A 66 -5.09 21.45 25.49
C ALA A 66 -4.16 20.41 24.83
N MET A 67 -3.18 20.87 24.05
CA MET A 67 -2.20 19.98 23.43
C MET A 67 -1.28 19.29 24.44
N MET A 68 -0.89 19.98 25.51
CA MET A 68 -0.06 19.37 26.56
C MET A 68 -0.85 18.33 27.36
N ALA A 69 -2.11 18.64 27.71
CA ALA A 69 -3.00 17.69 28.37
C ALA A 69 -3.28 16.45 27.52
N GLU A 70 -3.48 16.63 26.21
CA GLU A 70 -3.67 15.53 25.27
C GLU A 70 -2.39 14.71 25.07
N ALA A 71 -1.22 15.36 25.02
CA ALA A 71 0.07 14.69 24.95
C ALA A 71 0.33 13.77 26.16
N ASP A 72 -0.15 14.15 27.35
CA ASP A 72 -0.01 13.36 28.57
C ASP A 72 -1.01 12.21 28.66
N ARG A 73 -2.24 12.43 28.18
CA ARG A 73 -3.31 11.41 28.17
C ARG A 73 -3.13 10.35 27.09
N ASN A 74 -2.64 10.75 25.92
CA ASN A 74 -2.59 9.88 24.75
C ASN A 74 -1.33 9.00 24.75
N THR A 75 -1.52 7.70 24.97
CA THR A 75 -0.44 6.69 24.96
C THR A 75 -0.13 6.14 23.56
N GLY A 76 -0.84 6.61 22.53
CA GLY A 76 -0.68 6.19 21.14
C GLY A 76 0.62 6.69 20.51
N VAL A 77 0.88 6.27 19.27
CA VAL A 77 2.07 6.69 18.50
C VAL A 77 2.03 8.21 18.26
N LEU A 78 0.84 8.74 17.95
CA LEU A 78 0.63 10.16 17.73
C LEU A 78 0.83 10.96 19.03
N GLY A 79 0.28 10.50 20.16
CA GLY A 79 0.47 11.12 21.47
C GLY A 79 1.92 11.17 21.92
N LYS A 80 2.69 10.09 21.69
CA LYS A 80 4.13 10.06 21.97
C LYS A 80 4.89 11.11 21.15
N LEU A 81 4.61 11.20 19.84
CA LEU A 81 5.23 12.19 18.96
C LEU A 81 4.86 13.61 19.35
N LEU A 82 3.61 13.82 19.80
CA LEU A 82 3.15 15.11 20.31
C LEU A 82 3.90 15.50 21.59
N ARG A 83 4.03 14.57 22.54
CA ARG A 83 4.79 14.80 23.78
C ARG A 83 6.25 15.14 23.50
N GLU A 84 6.91 14.41 22.59
CA GLU A 84 8.27 14.71 22.17
C GLU A 84 8.39 16.12 21.55
N ALA A 85 7.43 16.51 20.70
CA ALA A 85 7.44 17.84 20.09
C ALA A 85 7.18 18.96 21.11
N MET A 86 6.26 18.75 22.05
CA MET A 86 5.97 19.72 23.11
C MET A 86 7.13 19.86 24.10
N ALA A 87 7.81 18.76 24.46
CA ALA A 87 9.00 18.80 25.31
C ALA A 87 10.15 19.58 24.66
N GLU A 88 10.36 19.40 23.36
CA GLU A 88 11.38 20.12 22.58
C GLU A 88 11.00 21.61 22.37
N SER A 89 9.70 21.92 22.41
CA SER A 89 9.20 23.29 22.31
C SER A 89 9.39 24.15 23.55
N HIS A 90 9.68 23.57 24.73
CA HIS A 90 10.02 24.38 25.90
C HIS A 90 11.27 25.26 25.67
N SER A 91 12.10 24.91 24.69
CA SER A 91 13.24 25.72 24.22
C SER A 91 12.98 26.54 22.95
N SER A 92 11.81 26.46 22.31
CA SER A 92 11.49 27.12 21.03
C SER A 92 10.06 27.70 21.01
N SER A 93 9.58 28.23 19.87
CA SER A 93 8.21 28.76 19.77
C SER A 93 7.17 27.65 19.61
N PHE A 94 5.92 27.93 19.99
CA PHE A 94 4.81 26.98 19.80
C PHE A 94 4.58 26.61 18.32
N ASP A 95 4.77 27.55 17.40
CA ASP A 95 4.69 27.28 15.96
C ASP A 95 5.80 26.32 15.50
N ALA A 96 7.00 26.44 16.09
CA ALA A 96 8.09 25.50 15.84
C ALA A 96 7.77 24.11 16.40
N ALA A 97 7.08 24.02 17.54
CA ALA A 97 6.56 22.77 18.09
C ALA A 97 5.62 22.06 17.10
N LEU A 98 4.68 22.83 16.55
CA LEU A 98 3.65 22.34 15.64
C LEU A 98 4.26 21.86 14.31
N ALA A 99 5.23 22.61 13.78
CA ALA A 99 5.97 22.24 12.59
C ALA A 99 6.85 20.99 12.82
N ASN A 100 7.49 20.88 13.98
CA ASN A 100 8.28 19.70 14.35
C ASN A 100 7.39 18.46 14.50
N PHE A 101 6.23 18.60 15.15
CA PHE A 101 5.24 17.54 15.27
C PHE A 101 4.75 17.06 13.89
N ALA A 102 4.38 17.99 13.00
CA ALA A 102 3.98 17.69 11.63
C ALA A 102 5.07 16.94 10.85
N THR A 103 6.34 17.32 11.04
CA THR A 103 7.48 16.74 10.33
C THR A 103 7.85 15.35 10.86
N LYS A 104 7.91 15.18 12.18
CA LYS A 104 8.22 13.88 12.83
C LYS A 104 7.19 12.81 12.51
N THR A 105 5.93 13.22 12.36
CA THR A 105 4.81 12.33 12.08
C THR A 105 4.86 11.70 10.68
N ARG A 106 5.48 12.37 9.69
CA ARG A 106 5.60 11.93 8.28
C ARG A 106 4.27 11.52 7.60
N SER A 107 3.12 11.96 8.13
CA SER A 107 1.82 11.82 7.48
C SER A 107 1.43 13.14 6.83
N SER A 108 1.02 13.08 5.57
CA SER A 108 0.51 14.24 4.83
C SER A 108 -0.79 14.78 5.42
N GLN A 109 -1.61 13.93 6.06
CA GLN A 109 -2.86 14.34 6.71
C GLN A 109 -2.55 15.21 7.93
N VAL A 110 -1.67 14.73 8.81
CA VAL A 110 -1.27 15.47 10.02
C VAL A 110 -0.59 16.80 9.65
N GLN A 111 0.30 16.79 8.65
CA GLN A 111 0.93 18.02 8.15
C GLN A 111 -0.09 19.06 7.67
N ARG A 112 -1.12 18.60 6.96
CA ARG A 112 -2.20 19.47 6.49
C ARG A 112 -3.02 20.05 7.63
N VAL A 113 -3.36 19.23 8.64
CA VAL A 113 -4.11 19.68 9.82
C VAL A 113 -3.31 20.70 10.62
N MET A 114 -2.01 20.46 10.84
CA MET A 114 -1.15 21.41 11.55
C MET A 114 -0.99 22.73 10.79
N HIS A 115 -0.88 22.69 9.46
CA HIS A 115 -0.89 23.91 8.66
C HIS A 115 -2.22 24.67 8.76
N LEU A 116 -3.36 23.98 8.68
CA LEU A 116 -4.67 24.61 8.83
C LEU A 116 -4.85 25.23 10.22
N LEU A 117 -4.33 24.57 11.26
CA LEU A 117 -4.32 25.08 12.62
C LEU A 117 -3.49 26.37 12.73
N ALA A 118 -2.27 26.37 12.20
CA ALA A 118 -1.40 27.55 12.19
C ALA A 118 -2.08 28.74 11.48
N THR A 119 -2.64 28.52 10.29
CA THR A 119 -3.38 29.57 9.56
C THR A 119 -4.63 30.02 10.32
N ALA A 120 -5.31 29.14 11.05
CA ALA A 120 -6.47 29.51 11.87
C ALA A 120 -6.08 30.37 13.08
N ILE A 121 -4.92 30.10 13.69
CA ILE A 121 -4.36 30.91 14.79
C ILE A 121 -3.99 32.30 14.27
N GLU A 122 -3.31 32.39 13.13
CA GLU A 122 -2.92 33.68 12.51
C GLU A 122 -4.12 34.58 12.17
N ASN A 123 -5.28 33.98 11.89
CA ASN A 123 -6.50 34.70 11.51
C ASN A 123 -7.54 34.81 12.65
N ASP A 124 -7.18 34.49 13.89
CA ASP A 124 -8.08 34.50 15.07
C ASP A 124 -9.42 33.75 14.83
N ALA A 125 -9.36 32.64 14.09
CA ALA A 125 -10.52 31.85 13.73
C ALA A 125 -10.99 30.94 14.91
N PRO A 126 -12.27 30.53 14.95
CA PRO A 126 -12.80 29.69 16.03
C PRO A 126 -12.22 28.27 15.98
N LEU A 127 -11.07 28.06 16.63
CA LEU A 127 -10.31 26.81 16.62
C LEU A 127 -11.13 25.58 17.04
N LYS A 128 -12.03 25.75 18.01
CA LYS A 128 -12.95 24.69 18.47
C LYS A 128 -13.76 24.11 17.30
N GLU A 129 -14.39 24.98 16.52
CA GLU A 129 -15.25 24.59 15.40
C GLU A 129 -14.44 23.96 14.26
N ILE A 130 -13.25 24.51 13.99
CA ILE A 130 -12.33 23.99 12.98
C ILE A 130 -11.85 22.58 13.36
N LEU A 131 -11.40 22.38 14.59
CA LEU A 131 -10.96 21.08 15.10
C LEU A 131 -12.09 20.05 15.07
N ALA A 132 -13.30 20.42 15.48
CA ALA A 132 -14.47 19.54 15.42
C ALA A 132 -14.86 19.17 13.98
N SER A 133 -14.78 20.13 13.05
CA SER A 133 -15.04 19.86 11.63
C SER A 133 -13.99 18.93 11.04
N LEU A 134 -12.70 19.22 11.30
CA LEU A 134 -11.60 18.39 10.82
C LEU A 134 -11.69 16.98 11.39
N SER A 135 -12.00 16.80 12.68
CA SER A 135 -12.21 15.48 13.27
C SER A 135 -13.22 14.65 12.48
N ARG A 136 -14.43 15.20 12.25
CA ARG A 136 -15.48 14.52 11.47
C ARG A 136 -15.08 14.23 10.03
N ASP A 137 -14.35 15.15 9.39
CA ASP A 137 -13.91 14.97 8.00
C ASP A 137 -12.85 13.86 7.89
N TYR A 138 -11.91 13.79 8.83
CA TYR A 138 -10.88 12.74 8.86
C TYR A 138 -11.44 11.39 9.33
N GLU A 139 -12.42 11.38 10.24
CA GLU A 139 -13.16 10.17 10.62
C GLU A 139 -13.86 9.56 9.39
N ARG A 140 -14.65 10.36 8.67
CA ARG A 140 -15.30 9.93 7.42
C ARG A 140 -14.29 9.48 6.37
N LEU A 141 -13.19 10.22 6.21
CA LEU A 141 -12.12 9.85 5.29
C LEU A 141 -11.54 8.48 5.65
N ASN A 142 -11.30 8.24 6.94
CA ASN A 142 -10.73 7.00 7.41
C ASN A 142 -11.68 5.82 7.23
N ASP A 143 -12.97 6.03 7.52
CA ASP A 143 -14.02 5.04 7.26
C ASP A 143 -14.09 4.67 5.78
N LEU A 144 -14.07 5.67 4.89
CA LEU A 144 -14.06 5.44 3.44
C LEU A 144 -12.81 4.68 2.99
N MET A 145 -11.65 5.00 3.56
CA MET A 145 -10.40 4.29 3.27
C MET A 145 -10.44 2.84 3.75
N ASN A 146 -10.96 2.59 4.94
CA ASN A 146 -11.09 1.25 5.50
C ASN A 146 -12.10 0.43 4.71
N LEU A 147 -13.27 1.01 4.39
CA LEU A 147 -14.29 0.39 3.54
C LEU A 147 -13.71 0.00 2.17
N ARG A 148 -13.00 0.93 1.52
CA ARG A 148 -12.33 0.70 0.24
C ARG A 148 -11.34 -0.45 0.34
N GLU A 149 -10.55 -0.53 1.40
CA GLU A 149 -9.61 -1.63 1.58
C GLU A 149 -10.34 -2.96 1.78
N THR A 150 -11.35 -3.02 2.64
CA THR A 150 -12.11 -4.25 2.87
C THR A 150 -12.84 -4.76 1.62
N ASP A 151 -13.50 -3.88 0.85
CA ASP A 151 -14.29 -4.30 -0.31
C ASP A 151 -13.40 -4.57 -1.55
N LEU A 152 -12.37 -3.76 -1.77
CA LEU A 152 -11.53 -3.90 -2.97
C LEU A 152 -10.37 -4.89 -2.80
N MET A 153 -9.95 -5.21 -1.57
CA MET A 153 -8.85 -6.15 -1.36
C MET A 153 -9.22 -7.55 -1.81
N GLY A 154 -10.40 -8.05 -1.43
CA GLY A 154 -10.89 -9.35 -1.88
C GLY A 154 -10.97 -9.44 -3.40
N ARG A 155 -11.63 -8.47 -4.05
CA ARG A 155 -11.80 -8.43 -5.51
C ARG A 155 -10.47 -8.34 -6.26
N SER A 156 -9.57 -7.49 -5.80
CA SER A 156 -8.24 -7.30 -6.38
C SER A 156 -7.40 -8.58 -6.31
N VAL A 157 -7.38 -9.25 -5.15
CA VAL A 157 -6.66 -10.51 -4.95
C VAL A 157 -7.25 -11.63 -5.81
N LEU A 158 -8.58 -11.72 -5.90
CA LEU A 158 -9.25 -12.70 -6.75
C LEU A 158 -8.89 -12.52 -8.23
N ILE A 159 -8.89 -11.29 -8.75
CA ILE A 159 -8.48 -11.01 -10.14
C ILE A 159 -7.02 -11.41 -10.37
N MET A 160 -6.12 -11.03 -9.45
CA MET A 160 -4.70 -11.38 -9.57
C MET A 160 -4.47 -12.89 -9.57
N LEU A 161 -5.13 -13.63 -8.69
CA LEU A 161 -5.06 -15.10 -8.62
C LEU A 161 -5.67 -15.75 -9.85
N PHE A 162 -6.84 -15.30 -10.29
CA PHE A 162 -7.51 -15.91 -11.44
C PHE A 162 -6.70 -15.72 -12.73
N VAL A 163 -6.15 -14.53 -12.95
CA VAL A 163 -5.37 -14.24 -14.17
C VAL A 163 -3.96 -14.83 -14.12
N SER A 164 -3.32 -14.87 -12.95
CA SER A 164 -1.92 -15.32 -12.83
C SER A 164 -1.78 -16.81 -12.52
N LEU A 165 -2.81 -17.46 -11.99
CA LEU A 165 -2.81 -18.88 -11.62
C LEU A 165 -3.88 -19.66 -12.38
N GLY A 166 -5.13 -19.20 -12.30
CA GLY A 166 -6.29 -19.94 -12.82
C GLY A 166 -6.28 -20.10 -14.34
N LEU A 167 -6.14 -19.00 -15.08
CA LEU A 167 -6.14 -19.00 -16.54
C LEU A 167 -4.96 -19.77 -17.15
N PRO A 168 -3.69 -19.55 -16.73
CA PRO A 168 -2.56 -20.34 -17.23
C PRO A 168 -2.74 -21.84 -16.97
N PHE A 169 -3.23 -22.21 -15.79
CA PHE A 169 -3.50 -23.60 -15.43
C PHE A 169 -4.58 -24.22 -16.32
N LEU A 170 -5.72 -23.56 -16.47
CA LEU A 170 -6.86 -24.08 -17.23
C LEU A 170 -6.51 -24.25 -18.71
N ILE A 171 -5.82 -23.27 -19.31
CA ILE A 171 -5.41 -23.37 -20.72
C ILE A 171 -4.31 -24.41 -20.90
N ALA A 172 -3.33 -24.48 -20.00
CA ALA A 172 -2.30 -25.53 -20.06
C ALA A 172 -2.91 -26.93 -19.95
N PHE A 173 -3.94 -27.10 -19.12
CA PHE A 173 -4.68 -28.35 -18.98
C PHE A 173 -5.36 -28.76 -20.29
N ILE A 174 -6.05 -27.82 -20.95
CA ILE A 174 -6.71 -28.07 -22.24
C ILE A 174 -5.67 -28.39 -23.32
N VAL A 175 -4.62 -27.58 -23.44
CA VAL A 175 -3.58 -27.79 -24.47
C VAL A 175 -2.86 -29.13 -24.27
N GLY A 176 -2.51 -29.47 -23.03
CA GLY A 176 -1.87 -30.74 -22.71
C GLY A 176 -2.78 -31.95 -23.01
N LEU A 177 -4.07 -31.87 -22.69
CA LEU A 177 -5.01 -32.98 -22.89
C LEU A 177 -5.35 -33.21 -24.38
N PHE A 178 -5.59 -32.13 -25.12
CA PHE A 178 -6.13 -32.19 -26.49
C PHE A 178 -5.05 -32.11 -27.57
N ALA A 179 -3.86 -31.62 -27.25
CA ALA A 179 -2.75 -31.52 -28.18
C ALA A 179 -1.43 -32.03 -27.55
N PRO A 180 -1.38 -33.31 -27.13
CA PRO A 180 -0.18 -33.90 -26.52
C PRO A 180 0.99 -33.93 -27.50
N HIS A 181 2.23 -33.78 -27.01
CA HIS A 181 3.43 -33.73 -27.86
C HIS A 181 3.60 -35.03 -28.67
N ALA A 182 3.10 -36.15 -28.15
CA ALA A 182 3.09 -37.45 -28.85
C ALA A 182 2.29 -37.44 -30.17
N ALA A 183 1.33 -36.52 -30.34
CA ALA A 183 0.53 -36.40 -31.55
C ALA A 183 1.27 -35.67 -32.70
N GLY A 184 2.49 -35.17 -32.46
CA GLY A 184 3.36 -34.61 -33.51
C GLY A 184 2.98 -33.19 -33.98
N TYR A 185 2.13 -32.47 -33.23
CA TYR A 185 1.81 -31.08 -33.53
C TYR A 185 3.01 -30.16 -33.28
N GLN A 186 3.34 -29.26 -34.23
CA GLN A 186 4.33 -28.21 -34.03
C GLN A 186 3.77 -27.09 -33.13
N LEU A 187 3.72 -27.32 -31.83
CA LEU A 187 3.14 -26.38 -30.85
C LEU A 187 4.17 -25.43 -30.21
N ASP A 188 5.45 -25.54 -30.56
CA ASP A 188 6.50 -24.74 -29.92
C ASP A 188 6.31 -23.23 -30.06
N GLY A 189 5.94 -22.76 -31.26
CA GLY A 189 5.66 -21.34 -31.48
C GLY A 189 4.41 -20.86 -30.73
N PHE A 190 3.40 -21.71 -30.68
CA PHE A 190 2.15 -21.45 -29.97
C PHE A 190 2.38 -21.37 -28.46
N ASN A 191 3.01 -22.39 -27.87
CA ASN A 191 3.33 -22.45 -26.44
C ASN A 191 4.22 -21.28 -26.00
N LYS A 192 5.22 -20.90 -26.79
CA LYS A 192 6.03 -19.70 -26.51
C LYS A 192 5.19 -18.43 -26.47
N SER A 193 4.28 -18.26 -27.43
CA SER A 193 3.40 -17.09 -27.51
C SER A 193 2.46 -17.00 -26.29
N PHE A 194 1.91 -18.13 -25.85
CA PHE A 194 1.06 -18.21 -24.65
C PHE A 194 1.81 -17.89 -23.36
N ILE A 195 3.07 -18.33 -23.23
CA ILE A 195 3.92 -17.97 -22.09
C ILE A 195 4.06 -16.43 -21.98
N TYR A 196 4.36 -15.75 -23.09
CA TYR A 196 4.46 -14.28 -23.07
C TYR A 196 3.12 -13.62 -22.80
N PHE A 197 2.04 -14.13 -23.39
CA PHE A 197 0.69 -13.63 -23.14
C PHE A 197 0.34 -13.69 -21.65
N PHE A 198 0.56 -14.83 -20.99
CA PHE A 198 0.26 -14.99 -19.58
C PHE A 198 1.18 -14.19 -18.66
N GLY A 199 2.43 -13.99 -19.05
CA GLY A 199 3.32 -13.02 -18.41
C GLY A 199 2.80 -11.60 -18.49
N ALA A 200 2.42 -11.13 -19.68
CA ALA A 200 1.88 -9.79 -19.89
C ALA A 200 0.52 -9.61 -19.19
N ALA A 201 -0.35 -10.60 -19.25
CA ALA A 201 -1.66 -10.59 -18.58
C ALA A 201 -1.51 -10.52 -17.05
N SER A 202 -0.56 -11.26 -16.47
CA SER A 202 -0.26 -11.20 -15.03
C SER A 202 0.28 -9.82 -14.61
N PHE A 203 1.14 -9.20 -15.43
CA PHE A 203 1.60 -7.83 -15.19
C PHE A 203 0.43 -6.82 -15.16
N ILE A 204 -0.50 -6.94 -16.11
CA ILE A 204 -1.69 -6.09 -16.17
C ILE A 204 -2.58 -6.35 -14.95
N ALA A 205 -2.80 -7.60 -14.57
CA ALA A 205 -3.61 -7.97 -13.41
C ALA A 205 -3.06 -7.38 -12.10
N VAL A 206 -1.74 -7.46 -11.88
CA VAL A 206 -1.09 -6.87 -10.70
C VAL A 206 -1.15 -5.34 -10.74
N SER A 207 -1.08 -4.73 -11.91
CA SER A 207 -1.18 -3.28 -12.09
C SER A 207 -2.60 -2.78 -11.78
N VAL A 208 -3.62 -3.45 -12.32
CA VAL A 208 -5.04 -3.17 -12.07
C VAL A 208 -5.36 -3.39 -10.59
N GLY A 209 -4.96 -4.53 -10.03
CA GLY A 209 -5.16 -4.84 -8.61
C GLY A 209 -4.49 -3.81 -7.69
N GLY A 210 -3.29 -3.35 -8.06
CA GLY A 210 -2.58 -2.27 -7.39
C GLY A 210 -3.30 -0.92 -7.47
N ARG A 211 -3.86 -0.56 -8.63
CA ARG A 211 -4.62 0.68 -8.83
C ARG A 211 -5.91 0.69 -8.01
N MET A 212 -6.65 -0.41 -7.99
CA MET A 212 -7.89 -0.55 -7.22
C MET A 212 -7.65 -0.27 -5.73
N LEU A 213 -6.53 -0.79 -5.20
CA LEU A 213 -6.12 -0.62 -3.81
C LEU A 213 -5.35 0.68 -3.53
N GLY A 214 -5.24 1.58 -4.51
CA GLY A 214 -4.50 2.85 -4.36
C GLY A 214 -3.01 2.65 -4.05
N ARG A 215 -2.45 1.49 -4.40
CA ARG A 215 -1.07 1.08 -4.07
C ARG A 215 -0.29 0.61 -5.30
N LEU A 216 -0.52 1.22 -6.46
CA LEU A 216 0.08 0.84 -7.74
C LEU A 216 1.62 0.78 -7.68
N ARG A 217 2.27 1.80 -7.09
CA ARG A 217 3.73 1.83 -6.94
C ARG A 217 4.26 0.65 -6.13
N HIS A 218 3.52 0.18 -5.12
CA HIS A 218 3.89 -0.98 -4.33
C HIS A 218 3.63 -2.28 -5.10
N SER A 219 2.45 -2.40 -5.71
CA SER A 219 2.03 -3.58 -6.47
C SER A 219 2.98 -3.91 -7.61
N LEU A 220 3.48 -2.88 -8.31
CA LEU A 220 4.42 -3.04 -9.43
C LEU A 220 5.74 -3.72 -9.03
N TRP A 221 6.20 -3.57 -7.78
CA TRP A 221 7.40 -4.27 -7.30
C TRP A 221 7.20 -5.79 -7.22
N TRP A 222 5.97 -6.24 -6.99
CA TRP A 222 5.62 -7.65 -6.94
C TRP A 222 5.21 -8.21 -8.30
N ALA A 223 5.03 -7.36 -9.31
CA ALA A 223 4.59 -7.79 -10.64
C ALA A 223 5.53 -8.83 -11.28
N PRO A 224 6.88 -8.69 -11.23
CA PRO A 224 7.78 -9.70 -11.78
C PRO A 224 7.55 -11.10 -11.18
N ILE A 225 7.26 -11.19 -9.87
CA ILE A 225 7.00 -12.46 -9.18
C ILE A 225 5.75 -13.14 -9.75
N TRP A 226 4.67 -12.39 -9.90
CA TRP A 226 3.43 -12.93 -10.46
C TRP A 226 3.58 -13.32 -11.92
N MET A 227 4.34 -12.56 -12.71
CA MET A 227 4.68 -12.91 -14.09
C MET A 227 5.44 -14.23 -14.17
N ALA A 228 6.46 -14.39 -13.33
CA ALA A 228 7.27 -15.60 -13.22
C ALA A 228 6.42 -16.83 -12.86
N ILE A 229 5.53 -16.68 -11.88
CA ILE A 229 4.59 -17.74 -11.45
C ILE A 229 3.69 -18.15 -12.63
N SER A 230 3.06 -17.17 -13.28
CA SER A 230 2.13 -17.40 -14.40
C SER A 230 2.79 -18.13 -15.57
N MET A 231 3.99 -17.69 -15.97
CA MET A 231 4.79 -18.32 -17.01
C MET A 231 5.21 -19.75 -16.64
N SER A 232 5.64 -19.96 -15.40
CA SER A 232 6.11 -21.27 -14.91
C SER A 232 4.97 -22.28 -14.83
N ILE A 233 3.80 -21.87 -14.34
CA ILE A 233 2.62 -22.72 -14.25
C ILE A 233 2.23 -23.22 -15.63
N TYR A 234 2.13 -22.33 -16.62
CA TYR A 234 1.79 -22.74 -17.98
C TYR A 234 2.81 -23.74 -18.54
N HIS A 235 4.10 -23.42 -18.46
CA HIS A 235 5.14 -24.26 -19.03
C HIS A 235 5.22 -25.66 -18.39
N VAL A 236 5.18 -25.72 -17.06
CA VAL A 236 5.24 -26.98 -16.31
C VAL A 236 4.00 -27.83 -16.58
N MET A 237 2.81 -27.23 -16.60
CA MET A 237 1.56 -27.97 -16.79
C MET A 237 1.43 -28.54 -18.21
N VAL A 238 1.83 -27.79 -19.24
CA VAL A 238 1.84 -28.31 -20.61
C VAL A 238 2.79 -29.50 -20.75
N LEU A 239 3.96 -29.46 -20.09
CA LEU A 239 4.93 -30.56 -20.13
C LEU A 239 4.42 -31.79 -19.38
N ILE A 240 3.87 -31.62 -18.18
CA ILE A 240 3.35 -32.74 -17.36
C ILE A 240 2.15 -33.42 -18.02
N ILE A 241 1.23 -32.64 -18.58
CA ILE A 241 -0.05 -33.16 -19.11
C ILE A 241 0.09 -33.62 -20.56
N GLY A 242 0.87 -32.89 -21.36
CA GLY A 242 1.05 -33.17 -22.79
C GLY A 242 2.07 -34.27 -23.10
N GLY A 243 2.86 -34.71 -22.12
CA GLY A 243 3.94 -35.69 -22.28
C GLY A 243 5.19 -35.09 -22.92
#